data_AF-A0A369B846-F1
#
_entry.id   AF-A0A369B846-F1
#
_cell.length_a   1.000
_cell.length_b   1.000
_cell.length_c   1.000
_cell.angle_alpha   90.00
_cell.angle_beta   90.00
_cell.angle_gamma   90.00
#
_symmetry.space_group_name_H-M   'P 1'
#
loop_
_entity.id
_entity.type
_entity.pdbx_description
1 polymer ?
#
loop_
_entity_poly.entity_id
_entity_poly.type
_entity_poly.pdbx_seq_one_letter_code
_entity_poly.pdbx_strand_id
1 'polypeptide(L)'
;MPTKLRYFGICALALAAVTLSGCAPKQTEVIVKPLTEYTPKDEVALIEKLRKNKDPDKELHEVYRDLTVIDIHNHDAANPVAIENWRKVGIDRIVLFGSISEPSAKYTDQLAWEEYQKSPGNVYPSFAGFPIYEEEGLDIVRNNLEKGYLNIGEVAAASTFSESVSRLPWKAEHPNDGNFPKIYDLAAQYQVPILLHIDPPNGKPVAKLEESLDAHPDAILIFGHANAHNSPENIEPLLSKHPNLYIDFFAGFTAYSPSSINKLEDYVPLMEKYPDRFMLSTDSGFDLSRDQAAKGIYEMIDLLSPETALKVAYQNYEGLIERQPPTQTQIETIKKLSAKAGKFKTYELNKRMANEVIFELEGDVEK
;
A
#
# COMPACT_ATOMS: atom_id res chain seq x y z
N MET A 1 35.15 12.73 -97.71
CA MET A 1 35.81 12.48 -96.40
C MET A 1 34.78 12.68 -95.28
N PRO A 2 34.87 11.92 -94.18
CA PRO A 2 33.73 11.25 -93.56
C PRO A 2 33.45 11.67 -92.10
N THR A 3 32.52 10.92 -91.46
CA THR A 3 32.30 10.68 -90.02
C THR A 3 31.50 11.73 -89.22
N LYS A 4 30.58 11.40 -88.30
CA LYS A 4 30.29 10.16 -87.57
C LYS A 4 28.88 10.19 -86.92
N LEU A 5 28.27 9.01 -86.80
CA LEU A 5 27.11 8.62 -85.98
C LEU A 5 27.14 9.12 -84.52
N ARG A 6 25.94 9.32 -83.92
CA ARG A 6 25.52 8.59 -82.70
C ARG A 6 24.00 8.68 -82.43
N TYR A 7 23.47 7.53 -82.04
CA TYR A 7 22.07 7.16 -81.73
C TYR A 7 21.69 7.39 -80.26
N PHE A 8 20.42 7.11 -79.96
CA PHE A 8 19.75 6.87 -78.66
C PHE A 8 19.19 8.10 -77.96
N GLY A 9 17.99 8.10 -77.39
CA GLY A 9 16.99 7.05 -77.17
C GLY A 9 15.98 7.60 -76.16
N ILE A 10 14.69 7.42 -76.44
CA ILE A 10 13.57 7.89 -75.61
C ILE A 10 13.48 7.00 -74.37
N CYS A 11 13.54 7.59 -73.17
CA CYS A 11 13.13 6.94 -71.92
C CYS A 11 12.22 7.87 -71.13
N ALA A 12 10.91 7.60 -71.20
CA ALA A 12 9.92 8.12 -70.27
C ALA A 12 10.07 7.36 -68.94
N LEU A 13 10.47 8.06 -67.88
CA LEU A 13 10.46 7.55 -66.51
C LEU A 13 9.05 7.74 -65.93
N ALA A 14 8.27 6.66 -65.92
CA ALA A 14 7.08 6.57 -65.10
C ALA A 14 7.51 6.36 -63.64
N LEU A 15 7.39 7.40 -62.82
CA LEU A 15 7.52 7.28 -61.37
C LEU A 15 6.24 6.61 -60.83
N ALA A 16 6.29 5.30 -60.60
CA ALA A 16 5.30 4.63 -59.79
C ALA A 16 5.63 4.92 -58.31
N ALA A 17 4.92 5.88 -57.71
CA ALA A 17 4.91 6.06 -56.27
C ALA A 17 4.14 4.90 -55.65
N VAL A 18 4.86 3.87 -55.19
CA VAL A 18 4.29 2.82 -54.35
C VAL A 18 4.13 3.40 -52.96
N THR A 19 2.89 3.80 -52.62
CA THR A 19 2.49 4.07 -51.24
C THR A 19 2.43 2.73 -50.50
N LEU A 20 3.53 2.33 -49.87
CA LEU A 20 3.51 1.29 -48.84
C LEU A 20 2.80 1.87 -47.61
N SER A 21 1.48 1.75 -47.58
CA SER A 21 0.72 1.85 -46.34
C SER A 21 1.13 0.66 -45.47
N GLY A 22 2.14 0.85 -44.63
CA GLY A 22 2.54 -0.12 -43.63
C GLY A 22 1.41 -0.31 -42.63
N CYS A 23 0.52 -1.27 -42.89
CA CYS A 23 -0.33 -1.84 -41.85
C CYS A 23 0.61 -2.47 -40.83
N ALA A 24 0.81 -1.80 -39.69
CA ALA A 24 1.40 -2.46 -38.53
C ALA A 24 0.62 -3.77 -38.28
N PRO A 25 1.30 -4.90 -38.01
CA PRO A 25 0.61 -6.16 -37.77
C PRO A 25 -0.38 -5.97 -36.61
N LYS A 26 -1.65 -6.33 -36.83
CA LYS A 26 -2.66 -6.33 -35.75
C LYS A 26 -2.14 -7.20 -34.62
N GLN A 27 -2.01 -6.63 -33.43
CA GLN A 27 -1.68 -7.40 -32.23
C GLN A 27 -2.80 -8.42 -32.01
N THR A 28 -2.45 -9.70 -32.00
CA THR A 28 -3.40 -10.82 -31.80
C THR A 28 -3.27 -11.45 -30.41
N GLU A 29 -2.32 -10.99 -29.61
CA GLU A 29 -2.03 -11.51 -28.27
C GLU A 29 -2.06 -10.39 -27.23
N VAL A 30 -2.59 -10.72 -26.05
CA VAL A 30 -2.55 -9.85 -24.88
C VAL A 30 -1.25 -10.09 -24.11
N ILE A 31 -0.46 -9.04 -23.94
CA ILE A 31 0.81 -9.08 -23.21
C ILE A 31 0.64 -8.29 -21.92
N VAL A 32 1.09 -8.83 -20.79
CA VAL A 32 1.17 -8.10 -19.52
C VAL A 32 2.64 -8.06 -19.11
N LYS A 33 3.18 -6.86 -18.92
CA LYS A 33 4.54 -6.63 -18.43
C LYS A 33 4.49 -6.01 -17.04
N PRO A 34 5.34 -6.44 -16.11
CA PRO A 34 5.42 -5.82 -14.80
C PRO A 34 5.96 -4.38 -14.92
N LEU A 35 5.31 -3.45 -14.23
CA LEU A 35 5.75 -2.08 -14.02
C LEU A 35 6.00 -1.90 -12.53
N THR A 36 7.22 -2.15 -12.05
CA THR A 36 7.56 -2.13 -10.61
C THR A 36 8.48 -0.96 -10.24
N GLU A 37 8.76 -0.06 -11.17
CA GLU A 37 9.48 1.18 -10.89
C GLU A 37 8.53 2.20 -10.25
N TYR A 38 8.94 2.81 -9.14
CA TYR A 38 8.20 3.89 -8.48
C TYR A 38 9.08 5.13 -8.37
N THR A 39 8.58 6.24 -8.91
CA THR A 39 9.18 7.57 -8.76
C THR A 39 8.20 8.44 -7.96
N PRO A 40 8.54 8.81 -6.71
CA PRO A 40 7.67 9.69 -5.92
C PRO A 40 7.57 11.06 -6.58
N LYS A 41 6.43 11.72 -6.40
CA LYS A 41 6.25 13.10 -6.86
C LYS A 41 7.05 14.04 -5.96
N ASP A 42 7.79 14.97 -6.54
CA ASP A 42 8.39 16.06 -5.78
C ASP A 42 7.35 17.15 -5.52
N GLU A 43 6.80 17.16 -4.31
CA GLU A 43 5.75 18.08 -3.88
C GLU A 43 6.22 18.94 -2.68
N VAL A 44 7.53 19.12 -2.51
CA VAL A 44 8.10 19.86 -1.36
C VAL A 44 7.59 21.30 -1.35
N ALA A 45 7.61 21.94 -2.52
CA ALA A 45 7.10 23.30 -2.72
C ALA A 45 5.60 23.44 -2.43
N LEU A 46 4.82 22.35 -2.55
CA LEU A 46 3.40 22.35 -2.17
C LEU A 46 3.28 22.52 -0.66
N ILE A 47 3.96 21.68 0.14
CA ILE A 47 3.91 21.77 1.60
C ILE A 47 4.38 23.13 2.11
N GLU A 48 5.49 23.66 1.58
CA GLU A 48 5.98 24.99 1.93
C GLU A 48 4.93 26.08 1.64
N LYS A 49 4.25 25.99 0.50
CA LYS A 49 3.18 26.91 0.11
C LYS A 49 1.98 26.80 1.06
N LEU A 50 1.56 25.59 1.42
CA LEU A 50 0.43 25.37 2.33
C LEU A 50 0.72 25.98 3.71
N ARG A 51 1.91 25.71 4.26
CA ARG A 51 2.36 26.27 5.55
C ARG A 51 2.50 27.78 5.54
N LYS A 52 3.04 28.36 4.46
CA LYS A 52 3.17 29.82 4.31
C LYS A 52 1.83 30.55 4.27
N ASN A 53 0.80 29.91 3.70
CA ASN A 53 -0.55 30.46 3.57
C ASN A 53 -1.51 29.91 4.65
N LYS A 54 -0.97 29.31 5.72
CA LYS A 54 -1.74 28.72 6.79
C LYS A 54 -2.62 29.79 7.46
N ASP A 55 -3.92 29.55 7.42
CA ASP A 55 -4.93 30.37 8.08
C ASP A 55 -5.10 29.85 9.52
N PRO A 56 -4.81 30.66 10.56
CA PRO A 56 -4.93 30.21 11.95
C PRO A 56 -6.37 29.90 12.37
N ASP A 57 -7.38 30.36 11.62
CA ASP A 57 -8.80 30.09 11.90
C ASP A 57 -9.29 28.78 11.28
N LYS A 58 -8.44 28.08 10.51
CA LYS A 58 -8.76 26.79 9.88
C LYS A 58 -8.15 25.61 10.62
N GLU A 59 -8.85 24.48 10.60
CA GLU A 59 -8.27 23.23 11.08
C GLU A 59 -7.19 22.74 10.10
N LEU A 60 -6.21 21.97 10.60
CA LEU A 60 -5.06 21.55 9.78
C LEU A 60 -5.46 20.67 8.59
N HIS A 61 -6.51 19.86 8.71
CA HIS A 61 -7.01 19.06 7.58
C HIS A 61 -7.54 19.92 6.43
N GLU A 62 -7.98 21.16 6.71
CA GLU A 62 -8.37 22.13 5.69
C GLU A 62 -7.14 22.82 5.09
N VAL A 63 -6.11 23.08 5.91
CA VAL A 63 -4.83 23.65 5.47
C VAL A 63 -4.11 22.68 4.53
N TYR A 64 -4.11 21.38 4.85
CA TYR A 64 -3.43 20.33 4.10
C TYR A 64 -4.33 19.61 3.09
N ARG A 65 -5.49 20.17 2.75
CA ARG A 65 -6.51 19.53 1.89
C ARG A 65 -6.00 19.10 0.50
N ASP A 66 -5.00 19.79 -0.02
CA ASP A 66 -4.39 19.53 -1.33
C ASP A 66 -3.19 18.56 -1.26
N LEU A 67 -2.72 18.21 -0.06
CA LEU A 67 -1.68 17.21 0.15
C LEU A 67 -2.31 15.82 0.13
N THR A 68 -1.71 14.88 -0.60
CA THR A 68 -2.16 13.48 -0.56
C THR A 68 -1.87 12.89 0.82
N VAL A 69 -2.88 12.30 1.46
CA VAL A 69 -2.75 11.60 2.75
C VAL A 69 -3.28 10.18 2.64
N ILE A 70 -2.46 9.22 3.07
CA ILE A 70 -2.83 7.80 3.22
C ILE A 70 -2.91 7.47 4.72
N ASP A 71 -4.06 7.01 5.17
CA ASP A 71 -4.21 6.33 6.46
C ASP A 71 -3.90 4.84 6.28
N ILE A 72 -2.79 4.37 6.84
CA ILE A 72 -2.31 3.02 6.58
C ILE A 72 -2.92 1.93 7.45
N HIS A 73 -3.82 2.28 8.39
CA HIS A 73 -4.40 1.31 9.31
C HIS A 73 -5.82 1.73 9.72
N ASN A 74 -6.82 1.04 9.17
CA ASN A 74 -8.23 1.38 9.35
C ASN A 74 -9.14 0.14 9.32
N HIS A 75 -9.82 -0.18 10.42
CA HIS A 75 -10.72 -1.31 10.62
C HIS A 75 -12.19 -1.09 10.21
N ASP A 76 -12.52 0.00 9.52
CA ASP A 76 -13.91 0.33 9.17
C ASP A 76 -14.49 -0.53 8.02
N ALA A 77 -13.93 -1.70 7.65
CA ALA A 77 -14.41 -2.49 6.50
C ALA A 77 -15.90 -2.88 6.59
N ALA A 78 -16.43 -3.05 7.80
CA ALA A 78 -17.85 -3.34 8.04
C ALA A 78 -18.76 -2.09 8.05
N ASN A 79 -18.20 -0.89 7.89
CA ASN A 79 -18.91 0.38 7.98
C ASN A 79 -19.09 1.02 6.60
N PRO A 80 -20.30 0.97 6.00
CA PRO A 80 -20.54 1.34 4.60
C PRO A 80 -20.36 2.84 4.29
N VAL A 81 -20.28 3.70 5.31
CA VAL A 81 -20.11 5.16 5.14
C VAL A 81 -18.75 5.67 5.61
N ALA A 82 -17.87 4.78 6.09
CA ALA A 82 -16.60 5.18 6.70
C ALA A 82 -15.69 5.92 5.73
N ILE A 83 -15.51 5.40 4.51
CA ILE A 83 -14.64 6.03 3.50
C ILE A 83 -15.08 7.44 3.20
N GLU A 84 -16.38 7.67 3.04
CA GLU A 84 -16.91 9.03 2.81
C GLU A 84 -16.59 9.95 3.99
N ASN A 85 -16.65 9.45 5.22
CA ASN A 85 -16.34 10.23 6.41
C ASN A 85 -14.85 10.58 6.51
N TRP A 86 -13.95 9.63 6.26
CA TRP A 86 -12.51 9.88 6.23
C TRP A 86 -12.12 10.87 5.12
N ARG A 87 -12.78 10.78 3.96
CA ARG A 87 -12.56 11.72 2.85
C ARG A 87 -13.01 13.15 3.17
N LYS A 88 -14.05 13.34 3.97
CA LYS A 88 -14.50 14.68 4.40
C LYS A 88 -13.41 15.41 5.17
N VAL A 89 -12.60 14.68 5.93
CA VAL A 89 -11.46 15.21 6.70
C VAL A 89 -10.12 15.10 5.97
N GLY A 90 -10.12 14.98 4.63
CA GLY A 90 -8.91 15.09 3.83
C GLY A 90 -8.07 13.82 3.66
N ILE A 91 -8.52 12.67 4.18
CA ILE A 91 -7.82 11.39 3.94
C ILE A 91 -8.20 10.88 2.55
N ASP A 92 -7.22 10.80 1.64
CA ASP A 92 -7.45 10.45 0.24
C ASP A 92 -7.55 8.96 0.01
N ARG A 93 -6.73 8.18 0.71
CA ARG A 93 -6.76 6.72 0.68
C ARG A 93 -6.66 6.12 2.07
N ILE A 94 -7.30 4.98 2.24
CA ILE A 94 -7.19 4.16 3.45
C ILE A 94 -6.71 2.77 3.08
N VAL A 95 -5.85 2.20 3.89
CA VAL A 95 -5.64 0.75 3.90
C VAL A 95 -6.74 0.18 4.78
N LEU A 96 -7.62 -0.61 4.18
CA LEU A 96 -8.86 -1.06 4.80
C LEU A 96 -8.71 -2.50 5.30
N PHE A 97 -8.85 -2.63 6.61
CA PHE A 97 -8.66 -3.84 7.39
C PHE A 97 -10.02 -4.40 7.79
N GLY A 98 -10.13 -5.73 7.77
CA GLY A 98 -11.21 -6.44 8.44
C GLY A 98 -10.99 -6.54 9.96
N SER A 99 -11.71 -7.45 10.60
CA SER A 99 -11.43 -7.87 11.97
C SER A 99 -10.03 -8.48 12.08
N ILE A 100 -9.50 -8.52 13.30
CA ILE A 100 -8.13 -8.94 13.60
C ILE A 100 -8.13 -10.44 13.95
N SER A 101 -7.28 -11.23 13.29
CA SER A 101 -6.90 -12.61 13.67
C SER A 101 -7.99 -13.50 14.29
N GLU A 102 -9.16 -13.56 13.65
CA GLU A 102 -10.27 -14.41 14.07
C GLU A 102 -11.14 -14.88 12.90
N PRO A 103 -11.99 -15.91 13.05
CA PRO A 103 -12.86 -16.40 11.97
C PRO A 103 -13.72 -15.34 11.29
N SER A 104 -14.19 -14.33 12.03
CA SER A 104 -15.00 -13.23 11.49
C SER A 104 -14.21 -12.41 10.45
N ALA A 105 -12.88 -12.34 10.60
CA ALA A 105 -11.99 -11.58 9.72
C ALA A 105 -12.09 -12.03 8.26
N LYS A 106 -12.28 -13.33 8.00
CA LYS A 106 -12.50 -13.86 6.63
C LYS A 106 -13.63 -13.14 5.90
N TYR A 107 -14.72 -12.85 6.61
CA TYR A 107 -15.87 -12.15 6.03
C TYR A 107 -15.61 -10.66 5.86
N THR A 108 -15.02 -10.00 6.87
CA THR A 108 -14.74 -8.56 6.79
C THR A 108 -13.62 -8.22 5.80
N ASP A 109 -12.66 -9.12 5.59
CA ASP A 109 -11.65 -9.00 4.52
C ASP A 109 -12.33 -8.94 3.15
N GLN A 110 -13.37 -9.77 2.94
CA GLN A 110 -14.17 -9.72 1.73
C GLN A 110 -14.89 -8.37 1.59
N LEU A 111 -15.40 -7.79 2.67
CA LEU A 111 -16.00 -6.44 2.62
C LEU A 111 -14.96 -5.38 2.23
N ALA A 112 -13.73 -5.48 2.74
CA ALA A 112 -12.64 -4.59 2.33
C ALA A 112 -12.32 -4.72 0.83
N TRP A 113 -12.32 -5.96 0.31
CA TRP A 113 -12.16 -6.22 -1.12
C TRP A 113 -13.30 -5.68 -1.97
N GLU A 114 -14.55 -5.90 -1.56
CA GLU A 114 -15.73 -5.39 -2.26
C GLU A 114 -15.73 -3.87 -2.32
N GLU A 115 -15.29 -3.22 -1.26
CA GLU A 115 -15.17 -1.77 -1.22
C GLU A 115 -14.01 -1.26 -2.08
N TYR A 116 -12.89 -1.99 -2.12
CA TYR A 116 -11.83 -1.72 -3.07
C TYR A 116 -12.30 -1.82 -4.53
N GLN A 117 -13.16 -2.78 -4.87
CA GLN A 117 -13.73 -2.88 -6.22
C GLN A 117 -14.59 -1.67 -6.58
N LYS A 118 -15.35 -1.12 -5.62
CA LYS A 118 -16.20 0.07 -5.84
C LYS A 118 -15.39 1.36 -5.91
N SER A 119 -14.34 1.46 -5.08
CA SER A 119 -13.61 2.69 -4.81
C SER A 119 -12.08 2.48 -4.91
N PRO A 120 -11.54 1.94 -6.04
CA PRO A 120 -10.14 1.52 -6.11
C PRO A 120 -9.14 2.67 -5.97
N GLY A 121 -9.56 3.91 -6.26
CA GLY A 121 -8.74 5.10 -6.05
C GLY A 121 -8.65 5.57 -4.59
N ASN A 122 -9.42 5.00 -3.66
CA ASN A 122 -9.55 5.43 -2.27
C ASN A 122 -9.24 4.33 -1.24
N VAL A 123 -9.11 3.07 -1.68
CA VAL A 123 -8.93 1.93 -0.78
C VAL A 123 -7.75 1.11 -1.23
N TYR A 124 -6.97 0.62 -0.28
CA TYR A 124 -6.08 -0.51 -0.45
C TYR A 124 -6.60 -1.66 0.41
N PRO A 125 -6.93 -2.83 -0.15
CA PRO A 125 -7.52 -3.91 0.63
C PRO A 125 -6.42 -4.66 1.40
N SER A 126 -6.66 -4.84 2.70
CA SER A 126 -5.88 -5.71 3.58
C SER A 126 -6.67 -6.98 3.93
N PHE A 127 -5.97 -8.03 4.37
CA PHE A 127 -6.60 -9.22 4.91
C PHE A 127 -5.84 -9.79 6.12
N ALA A 128 -6.58 -10.34 7.08
CA ALA A 128 -6.04 -11.01 8.27
C ALA A 128 -6.77 -12.30 8.66
N GLY A 129 -7.79 -12.69 7.89
CA GLY A 129 -8.66 -13.83 8.14
C GLY A 129 -8.04 -15.15 7.76
N PHE A 130 -6.99 -15.56 8.48
CA PHE A 130 -6.42 -16.89 8.32
C PHE A 130 -5.96 -17.49 9.66
N PRO A 131 -6.14 -18.80 9.84
CA PRO A 131 -5.70 -19.52 11.04
C PRO A 131 -4.17 -19.70 11.01
N ILE A 132 -3.45 -19.12 11.99
CA ILE A 132 -1.98 -18.97 11.95
C ILE A 132 -1.19 -20.27 12.19
N TYR A 133 -1.78 -21.30 12.81
CA TYR A 133 -1.10 -22.56 13.12
C TYR A 133 -1.41 -23.68 12.12
N GLU A 134 -2.46 -23.49 11.33
CA GLU A 134 -3.02 -24.47 10.43
C GLU A 134 -2.46 -24.31 9.02
N GLU A 135 -2.16 -25.42 8.34
CA GLU A 135 -1.68 -25.40 6.95
C GLU A 135 -2.67 -24.70 6.00
N GLU A 136 -3.98 -24.81 6.25
CA GLU A 136 -5.01 -24.06 5.50
C GLU A 136 -4.78 -22.55 5.53
N GLY A 137 -4.20 -22.02 6.62
CA GLY A 137 -3.88 -20.59 6.73
C GLY A 137 -2.91 -20.13 5.65
N LEU A 138 -1.91 -20.96 5.31
CA LEU A 138 -0.96 -20.66 4.24
C LEU A 138 -1.61 -20.64 2.86
N ASP A 139 -2.58 -21.53 2.63
CA ASP A 139 -3.34 -21.57 1.39
C ASP A 139 -4.23 -20.34 1.26
N ILE A 140 -4.90 -19.91 2.34
CA ILE A 140 -5.69 -18.68 2.36
C ILE A 140 -4.80 -17.46 2.06
N VAL A 141 -3.64 -17.34 2.71
CA VAL A 141 -2.68 -16.26 2.46
C VAL A 141 -2.27 -16.24 1.00
N ARG A 142 -1.85 -17.38 0.44
CA ARG A 142 -1.44 -17.47 -0.97
C ARG A 142 -2.59 -17.10 -1.92
N ASN A 143 -3.81 -17.59 -1.66
CA ASN A 143 -4.97 -17.32 -2.49
C ASN A 143 -5.35 -15.84 -2.48
N ASN A 144 -5.30 -15.17 -1.32
CA ASN A 144 -5.56 -13.72 -1.22
C ASN A 144 -4.46 -12.91 -1.90
N LEU A 145 -3.19 -13.31 -1.75
CA LEU A 145 -2.07 -12.66 -2.45
C LEU A 145 -2.23 -12.79 -3.97
N GLU A 146 -2.53 -13.98 -4.49
CA GLU A 146 -2.80 -14.25 -5.90
C GLU A 146 -4.04 -13.50 -6.42
N LYS A 147 -5.10 -13.40 -5.62
CA LYS A 147 -6.32 -12.63 -5.95
C LYS A 147 -6.01 -11.16 -6.20
N GLY A 148 -5.02 -10.60 -5.51
CA GLY A 148 -4.57 -9.23 -5.71
C GLY A 148 -4.62 -8.35 -4.46
N TYR A 149 -4.80 -8.89 -3.25
CA TYR A 149 -4.70 -8.09 -2.03
C TYR A 149 -3.33 -7.43 -1.90
N LEU A 150 -3.31 -6.20 -1.38
CA LEU A 150 -2.13 -5.33 -1.41
C LEU A 150 -1.39 -5.25 -0.06
N ASN A 151 -2.00 -5.77 1.01
CA ASN A 151 -1.48 -5.78 2.37
C ASN A 151 -1.92 -7.06 3.10
N ILE A 152 -1.07 -7.58 3.99
CA ILE A 152 -1.47 -8.58 4.99
C ILE A 152 -1.55 -7.85 6.33
N GLY A 153 -2.67 -7.94 7.03
CA GLY A 153 -2.83 -7.27 8.31
C GLY A 153 -4.28 -6.95 8.65
N GLU A 154 -4.59 -6.71 9.91
CA GLU A 154 -3.67 -6.66 11.05
C GLU A 154 -3.58 -8.07 11.62
N VAL A 155 -2.37 -8.61 11.70
CA VAL A 155 -2.17 -9.94 12.25
C VAL A 155 -1.69 -9.82 13.69
N ALA A 156 -2.42 -10.44 14.62
CA ALA A 156 -2.09 -10.46 16.03
C ALA A 156 -0.88 -11.36 16.32
N ALA A 157 0.32 -10.78 16.14
CA ALA A 157 1.59 -11.47 16.22
C ALA A 157 2.04 -11.71 17.66
N ALA A 158 1.75 -10.78 18.55
CA ALA A 158 1.80 -10.98 19.99
C ALA A 158 0.77 -10.07 20.62
N SER A 159 -0.04 -10.60 21.54
CA SER A 159 -0.87 -9.74 22.37
C SER A 159 -1.12 -10.29 23.76
N THR A 160 -0.75 -9.50 24.77
CA THR A 160 -0.92 -9.83 26.19
C THR A 160 -1.39 -8.66 27.05
N PHE A 161 -1.30 -7.42 26.57
CA PHE A 161 -1.77 -6.22 27.28
C PHE A 161 -3.15 -5.78 26.79
N SER A 162 -3.47 -5.97 25.52
CA SER A 162 -4.80 -5.70 24.95
C SER A 162 -5.80 -6.77 25.39
N GLU A 163 -6.85 -6.37 26.11
CA GLU A 163 -7.85 -7.31 26.61
C GLU A 163 -8.61 -8.02 25.47
N SER A 164 -8.96 -7.28 24.41
CA SER A 164 -9.70 -7.82 23.27
C SER A 164 -8.81 -8.70 22.39
N VAL A 165 -7.62 -8.22 22.04
CA VAL A 165 -6.72 -8.91 21.08
C VAL A 165 -6.10 -10.14 21.73
N SER A 166 -5.75 -10.11 23.03
CA SER A 166 -5.13 -11.24 23.75
C SER A 166 -5.96 -12.53 23.77
N ARG A 167 -7.27 -12.45 23.48
CA ARG A 167 -8.20 -13.59 23.50
C ARG A 167 -8.58 -14.10 22.11
N LEU A 168 -8.06 -13.50 21.04
CA LEU A 168 -8.41 -13.87 19.68
C LEU A 168 -7.92 -15.29 19.35
N PRO A 169 -8.73 -16.11 18.67
CA PRO A 169 -8.44 -17.52 18.44
C PRO A 169 -7.26 -17.76 17.48
N TRP A 170 -6.94 -16.82 16.58
CA TRP A 170 -5.79 -16.93 15.68
C TRP A 170 -4.66 -15.97 16.02
N LYS A 171 -4.65 -15.43 17.24
CA LYS A 171 -3.50 -14.69 17.78
C LYS A 171 -2.36 -15.65 18.04
N ALA A 172 -1.16 -15.28 17.63
CA ALA A 172 0.06 -16.03 17.93
C ALA A 172 0.64 -15.71 19.32
N GLU A 173 1.65 -16.47 19.75
CA GLU A 173 2.37 -16.16 20.98
C GLU A 173 3.44 -15.07 20.79
N HIS A 174 4.08 -15.04 19.61
CA HIS A 174 5.07 -14.04 19.23
C HIS A 174 5.25 -13.94 17.70
N PRO A 175 5.90 -12.87 17.18
CA PRO A 175 6.07 -12.67 15.74
C PRO A 175 6.80 -13.79 14.98
N ASN A 176 7.55 -14.65 15.67
CA ASN A 176 8.22 -15.80 15.05
C ASN A 176 7.48 -17.14 15.29
N ASP A 177 6.19 -17.12 15.63
CA ASP A 177 5.42 -18.30 16.05
C ASP A 177 4.57 -18.89 14.92
N GLY A 178 4.17 -20.16 15.07
CA GLY A 178 3.30 -20.85 14.12
C GLY A 178 3.84 -20.79 12.69
N ASN A 179 2.97 -20.43 11.74
CA ASN A 179 3.34 -20.32 10.33
C ASN A 179 3.89 -18.93 9.92
N PHE A 180 4.16 -18.01 10.85
CA PHE A 180 4.69 -16.67 10.51
C PHE A 180 5.92 -16.71 9.60
N PRO A 181 6.97 -17.53 9.87
CA PRO A 181 8.14 -17.59 8.97
C PRO A 181 7.77 -17.90 7.51
N LYS A 182 6.85 -18.85 7.30
CA LYS A 182 6.37 -19.21 5.95
C LYS A 182 5.50 -18.09 5.34
N ILE A 183 4.75 -17.35 6.15
CA ILE A 183 3.96 -16.19 5.70
C ILE A 183 4.89 -15.03 5.32
N TYR A 184 6.01 -14.84 6.03
CA TYR A 184 7.04 -13.86 5.69
C TYR A 184 7.69 -14.19 4.34
N ASP A 185 8.01 -15.45 4.09
CA ASP A 185 8.52 -15.91 2.80
C ASP A 185 7.52 -15.67 1.65
N LEU A 186 6.22 -15.93 1.90
CA LEU A 186 5.17 -15.59 0.94
C LEU A 186 5.10 -14.08 0.71
N ALA A 187 5.02 -13.27 1.76
CA ALA A 187 4.95 -11.82 1.64
C ALA A 187 6.14 -11.24 0.86
N ALA A 188 7.36 -11.74 1.11
CA ALA A 188 8.56 -11.39 0.35
C ALA A 188 8.42 -11.79 -1.14
N GLN A 189 7.94 -13.01 -1.43
CA GLN A 189 7.73 -13.49 -2.80
C GLN A 189 6.75 -12.60 -3.59
N TYR A 190 5.67 -12.14 -2.95
CA TYR A 190 4.67 -11.27 -3.57
C TYR A 190 4.97 -9.77 -3.40
N GLN A 191 6.05 -9.43 -2.68
CA GLN A 191 6.46 -8.07 -2.33
C GLN A 191 5.37 -7.27 -1.59
N VAL A 192 4.54 -7.95 -0.82
CA VAL A 192 3.42 -7.37 -0.06
C VAL A 192 3.87 -7.11 1.39
N PRO A 193 3.62 -5.92 1.96
CA PRO A 193 3.93 -5.68 3.37
C PRO A 193 2.97 -6.42 4.32
N ILE A 194 3.45 -6.67 5.54
CA ILE A 194 2.67 -7.26 6.62
C ILE A 194 2.61 -6.30 7.81
N LEU A 195 1.41 -5.92 8.25
CA LEU A 195 1.20 -5.18 9.49
C LEU A 195 0.94 -6.14 10.66
N LEU A 196 1.79 -6.04 11.67
CA LEU A 196 1.78 -6.90 12.87
C LEU A 196 1.35 -6.10 14.10
N HIS A 197 0.32 -6.58 14.79
CA HIS A 197 0.00 -6.16 16.15
C HIS A 197 0.97 -6.83 17.12
N ILE A 198 1.69 -6.04 17.91
CA ILE A 198 2.65 -6.54 18.90
C ILE A 198 2.51 -5.73 20.19
N ASP A 199 1.92 -6.34 21.21
CA ASP A 199 1.89 -5.79 22.57
C ASP A 199 2.24 -6.85 23.65
N PRO A 200 3.04 -6.49 24.66
CA PRO A 200 3.69 -5.19 24.86
C PRO A 200 4.75 -4.87 23.80
N PRO A 201 5.02 -3.58 23.54
CA PRO A 201 6.00 -3.13 22.56
C PRO A 201 7.44 -3.20 23.11
N ASN A 202 7.73 -4.22 23.93
CA ASN A 202 9.05 -4.47 24.52
C ASN A 202 9.22 -5.95 24.87
N GLY A 203 10.37 -6.30 25.46
CA GLY A 203 10.60 -7.63 26.02
C GLY A 203 10.59 -8.75 24.96
N LYS A 204 10.05 -9.92 25.33
CA LYS A 204 10.05 -11.12 24.46
C LYS A 204 9.36 -10.89 23.11
N PRO A 205 8.19 -10.24 23.00
CA PRO A 205 7.57 -9.94 21.71
C PRO A 205 8.49 -9.18 20.74
N VAL A 206 9.14 -8.09 21.20
CA VAL A 206 10.06 -7.31 20.35
C VAL A 206 11.35 -8.07 20.04
N ALA A 207 11.91 -8.81 21.00
CA ALA A 207 13.07 -9.67 20.71
C ALA A 207 12.76 -10.71 19.62
N LYS A 208 11.53 -11.23 19.60
CA LYS A 208 11.06 -12.15 18.54
C LYS A 208 10.76 -11.45 17.23
N LEU A 209 10.32 -10.19 17.24
CA LEU A 209 10.25 -9.36 16.04
C LEU A 209 11.65 -9.17 15.42
N GLU A 210 12.67 -8.85 16.24
CA GLU A 210 14.06 -8.72 15.75
C GLU A 210 14.57 -10.01 15.12
N GLU A 211 14.32 -11.17 15.74
CA GLU A 211 14.66 -12.47 15.14
C GLU A 211 13.98 -12.66 13.77
N SER A 212 12.71 -12.30 13.64
CA SER A 212 11.97 -12.37 12.37
C SER A 212 12.53 -11.42 11.32
N LEU A 213 12.87 -10.18 11.70
CA LEU A 213 13.48 -9.19 10.81
C LEU A 213 14.86 -9.64 10.31
N ASP A 214 15.68 -10.25 11.19
CA ASP A 214 16.99 -10.81 10.84
C ASP A 214 16.88 -12.05 9.94
N ALA A 215 15.89 -12.92 10.19
CA ALA A 215 15.71 -14.16 9.45
C ALA A 215 15.06 -13.97 8.07
N HIS A 216 14.23 -12.93 7.90
CA HIS A 216 13.48 -12.65 6.67
C HIS A 216 13.75 -11.23 6.16
N PRO A 217 15.00 -10.90 5.76
CA PRO A 217 15.38 -9.55 5.34
C PRO A 217 14.65 -9.04 4.09
N ASP A 218 14.10 -9.95 3.28
CA ASP A 218 13.33 -9.62 2.07
C ASP A 218 11.84 -9.37 2.35
N ALA A 219 11.35 -9.72 3.55
CA ALA A 219 9.98 -9.46 3.97
C ALA A 219 9.87 -8.06 4.59
N ILE A 220 8.89 -7.28 4.13
CA ILE A 220 8.60 -5.96 4.69
C ILE A 220 7.61 -6.12 5.85
N LEU A 221 8.07 -5.82 7.07
CA LEU A 221 7.27 -5.90 8.27
C LEU A 221 6.95 -4.49 8.78
N ILE A 222 5.67 -4.21 9.00
CA ILE A 222 5.18 -2.97 9.61
C ILE A 222 4.84 -3.29 11.07
N PHE A 223 5.52 -2.63 12.01
CA PHE A 223 5.16 -2.69 13.42
C PHE A 223 3.95 -1.78 13.62
N GLY A 224 2.77 -2.40 13.77
CA GLY A 224 1.50 -1.74 14.05
C GLY A 224 1.64 -0.80 15.23
N HIS A 225 1.04 0.40 15.14
CA HIS A 225 0.93 1.41 16.21
C HIS A 225 2.16 1.45 17.14
N ALA A 226 3.38 1.44 16.59
CA ALA A 226 4.60 1.17 17.35
C ALA A 226 4.93 2.24 18.40
N ASN A 227 4.26 3.39 18.33
CA ASN A 227 4.30 4.50 19.28
C ASN A 227 3.37 4.31 20.49
N ALA A 228 2.35 3.46 20.39
CA ALA A 228 1.40 3.24 21.48
C ALA A 228 2.12 2.59 22.67
N HIS A 229 2.12 3.29 23.82
CA HIS A 229 2.81 2.88 25.05
C HIS A 229 4.32 2.59 24.88
N ASN A 230 4.97 3.21 23.89
CA ASN A 230 6.38 2.97 23.57
C ASN A 230 7.10 4.28 23.30
N SER A 231 8.40 4.38 23.53
CA SER A 231 9.17 5.62 23.34
C SER A 231 10.02 5.57 22.06
N PRO A 232 10.39 6.73 21.47
CA PRO A 232 11.27 6.76 20.31
C PRO A 232 12.62 6.06 20.56
N GLU A 233 13.16 6.09 21.79
CA GLU A 233 14.42 5.43 22.17
C GLU A 233 14.35 3.91 22.07
N ASN A 234 13.16 3.32 22.22
CA ASN A 234 12.95 1.88 22.03
C ASN A 234 12.80 1.50 20.56
N ILE A 235 12.30 2.42 19.72
CA ILE A 235 12.08 2.18 18.28
C ILE A 235 13.38 2.35 17.49
N GLU A 236 14.21 3.34 17.86
CA GLU A 236 15.42 3.70 17.14
C GLU A 236 16.40 2.53 16.90
N PRO A 237 16.72 1.69 17.90
CA PRO A 237 17.63 0.56 17.70
C PRO A 237 17.12 -0.41 16.62
N LEU A 238 15.81 -0.66 16.59
CA LEU A 238 15.18 -1.54 15.61
C LEU A 238 15.32 -0.97 14.19
N LEU A 239 15.00 0.32 14.02
CA LEU A 239 15.10 1.00 12.73
C LEU A 239 16.54 1.06 12.20
N SER A 240 17.49 1.28 13.10
CA SER A 240 18.92 1.38 12.76
C SER A 240 19.51 0.06 12.25
N LYS A 241 18.99 -1.07 12.73
CA LYS A 241 19.51 -2.41 12.44
C LYS A 241 18.78 -3.09 11.29
N HIS A 242 17.47 -2.90 11.17
CA HIS A 242 16.62 -3.70 10.28
C HIS A 242 16.04 -2.82 9.18
N PRO A 243 16.59 -2.79 7.96
CA PRO A 243 16.10 -1.92 6.88
C PRO A 243 14.70 -2.30 6.36
N ASN A 244 14.26 -3.52 6.64
CA ASN A 244 12.97 -4.08 6.22
C ASN A 244 11.82 -3.84 7.23
N LEU A 245 12.09 -3.17 8.34
CA LEU A 245 11.05 -2.73 9.29
C LEU A 245 10.35 -1.45 8.80
N TYR A 246 9.11 -1.22 9.17
CA TYR A 246 8.44 0.07 8.98
C TYR A 246 7.58 0.33 10.21
N ILE A 247 7.29 1.59 10.46
CA ILE A 247 6.50 2.03 11.60
C ILE A 247 5.14 2.50 11.12
N ASP A 248 4.10 1.82 11.61
CA ASP A 248 2.76 2.37 11.67
C ASP A 248 2.68 3.29 12.91
N PHE A 249 2.45 4.58 12.69
CA PHE A 249 2.42 5.59 13.73
C PHE A 249 0.99 6.11 13.93
N PHE A 250 0.36 5.65 15.01
CA PHE A 250 -0.97 6.10 15.40
C PHE A 250 -0.88 7.47 16.09
N ALA A 251 -0.82 8.53 15.28
CA ALA A 251 -0.57 9.89 15.76
C ALA A 251 -1.65 10.39 16.74
N GLY A 252 -2.92 10.02 16.49
CA GLY A 252 -4.04 10.33 17.37
C GLY A 252 -3.82 9.85 18.81
N PHE A 253 -3.31 8.62 18.99
CA PHE A 253 -2.99 8.10 20.31
C PHE A 253 -1.98 8.99 21.02
N THR A 254 -0.87 9.32 20.38
CA THR A 254 0.19 10.14 20.99
C THR A 254 -0.29 11.55 21.33
N ALA A 255 -1.14 12.14 20.49
CA ALA A 255 -1.63 13.51 20.69
C ALA A 255 -2.76 13.62 21.73
N TYR A 256 -3.67 12.63 21.78
CA TYR A 256 -4.96 12.77 22.48
C TYR A 256 -5.25 11.70 23.52
N SER A 257 -4.55 10.56 23.50
CA SER A 257 -4.78 9.54 24.51
C SER A 257 -4.20 9.97 25.85
N PRO A 258 -4.96 9.93 26.96
CA PRO A 258 -4.42 10.16 28.29
C PRO A 258 -3.41 9.08 28.71
N SER A 259 -3.39 7.96 27.99
CA SER A 259 -2.47 6.84 28.21
C SER A 259 -1.14 7.00 27.49
N SER A 260 -0.99 7.99 26.60
CA SER A 260 0.29 8.31 25.99
C SER A 260 1.23 8.95 27.03
N ILE A 261 2.46 8.43 27.09
CA ILE A 261 3.53 8.98 27.94
C ILE A 261 4.45 9.95 27.20
N ASN A 262 4.26 10.08 25.88
CA ASN A 262 5.05 10.92 24.98
C ASN A 262 4.12 11.91 24.25
N LYS A 263 4.73 12.89 23.60
CA LYS A 263 4.09 13.86 22.70
C LYS A 263 4.55 13.65 21.26
N LEU A 264 3.83 14.23 20.29
CA LEU A 264 4.20 14.12 18.88
C LEU A 264 5.62 14.64 18.62
N GLU A 265 5.99 15.75 19.26
CA GLU A 265 7.29 16.39 19.14
C GLU A 265 8.45 15.48 19.57
N ASP A 266 8.21 14.53 20.48
CA ASP A 266 9.24 13.60 20.95
C ASP A 266 9.66 12.63 19.83
N TYR A 267 8.79 12.36 18.85
CA TYR A 267 9.10 11.48 17.72
C TYR A 267 9.64 12.21 16.50
N VAL A 268 9.53 13.55 16.43
CA VAL A 268 10.03 14.35 15.29
C VAL A 268 11.51 14.03 15.00
N PRO A 269 12.45 14.05 15.97
CA PRO A 269 13.86 13.76 15.67
C PRO A 269 14.08 12.37 15.07
N LEU A 270 13.29 11.38 15.50
CA LEU A 270 13.39 10.01 15.01
C LEU A 270 12.84 9.89 13.57
N MET A 271 11.70 10.51 13.29
CA MET A 271 11.11 10.55 11.95
C MET A 271 12.02 11.30 10.97
N GLU A 272 12.62 12.43 11.36
CA GLU A 272 13.58 13.14 10.51
C GLU A 272 14.85 12.32 10.24
N LYS A 273 15.26 11.48 11.20
CA LYS A 273 16.42 10.60 11.05
C LYS A 273 16.14 9.41 10.12
N TYR A 274 14.92 8.88 10.12
CA TYR A 274 14.50 7.73 9.29
C TYR A 274 13.22 8.06 8.49
N PRO A 275 13.25 9.08 7.61
CA PRO A 275 12.05 9.65 7.02
C PRO A 275 11.33 8.72 6.04
N ASP A 276 12.02 7.68 5.58
CA ASP A 276 11.52 6.64 4.69
C ASP A 276 10.88 5.45 5.43
N ARG A 277 10.80 5.49 6.78
CA ARG A 277 10.44 4.32 7.61
C ARG A 277 9.17 4.50 8.44
N PHE A 278 8.52 5.65 8.35
CA PHE A 278 7.30 5.97 9.09
C PHE A 278 6.11 6.19 8.16
N MET A 279 4.94 5.76 8.59
CA MET A 279 3.64 5.98 7.95
C MET A 279 2.63 6.33 9.03
N LEU A 280 1.62 7.14 8.67
CA LEU A 280 0.61 7.60 9.63
C LEU A 280 -0.65 6.76 9.57
N SER A 281 -1.29 6.59 10.72
CA SER A 281 -2.57 5.92 10.80
C SER A 281 -3.54 6.56 11.77
N THR A 282 -4.80 6.18 11.60
CA THR A 282 -5.88 6.50 12.52
C THR A 282 -6.26 5.34 13.44
N ASP A 283 -5.92 4.10 13.10
CA ASP A 283 -6.42 2.89 13.77
C ASP A 283 -7.95 2.93 13.97
N SER A 284 -8.66 3.50 12.98
CA SER A 284 -10.08 3.85 13.02
C SER A 284 -10.55 4.70 14.22
N GLY A 285 -9.62 5.33 14.94
CA GLY A 285 -9.89 6.03 16.18
C GLY A 285 -10.11 5.10 17.37
N PHE A 286 -9.39 3.98 17.45
CA PHE A 286 -9.41 3.12 18.64
C PHE A 286 -9.20 3.94 19.93
N ASP A 287 -10.14 3.81 20.88
CA ASP A 287 -10.24 4.60 22.13
C ASP A 287 -10.24 6.13 21.99
N LEU A 288 -10.46 6.64 20.77
CA LEU A 288 -10.54 8.06 20.45
C LEU A 288 -11.80 8.37 19.62
N SER A 289 -12.07 9.65 19.39
CA SER A 289 -12.96 10.03 18.30
C SER A 289 -12.23 9.95 16.96
N ARG A 290 -12.99 9.67 15.89
CA ARG A 290 -12.52 9.77 14.50
C ARG A 290 -11.82 11.10 14.21
N ASP A 291 -12.38 12.19 14.73
CA ASP A 291 -11.85 13.53 14.52
C ASP A 291 -10.49 13.72 15.21
N GLN A 292 -10.32 13.22 16.44
CA GLN A 292 -9.01 13.25 17.12
C GLN A 292 -7.97 12.41 16.39
N ALA A 293 -8.35 11.22 15.91
CA ALA A 293 -7.45 10.36 15.17
C ALA A 293 -6.96 11.02 13.87
N ALA A 294 -7.88 11.59 13.08
CA ALA A 294 -7.54 12.34 11.88
C ALA A 294 -6.71 13.59 12.19
N LYS A 295 -7.06 14.34 13.25
CA LYS A 295 -6.34 15.55 13.64
C LYS A 295 -4.89 15.25 14.00
N GLY A 296 -4.62 14.14 14.70
CA GLY A 296 -3.26 13.71 15.03
C GLY A 296 -2.37 13.52 13.81
N ILE A 297 -2.91 12.96 12.70
CA ILE A 297 -2.17 12.80 11.43
C ILE A 297 -1.67 14.17 10.95
N TYR A 298 -2.55 15.16 10.85
CA TYR A 298 -2.18 16.48 10.33
C TYR A 298 -1.29 17.28 11.27
N GLU A 299 -1.43 17.11 12.59
CA GLU A 299 -0.52 17.71 13.57
C GLU A 299 0.89 17.14 13.42
N MET A 300 1.02 15.82 13.22
CA MET A 300 2.31 15.20 12.95
C MET A 300 2.91 15.70 11.63
N ILE A 301 2.10 15.79 10.56
CA ILE A 301 2.53 16.37 9.26
C ILE A 301 3.01 17.81 9.44
N ASP A 302 2.34 18.64 10.26
CA ASP A 302 2.69 20.05 10.47
C ASP A 302 4.02 20.24 11.21
N LEU A 303 4.40 19.29 12.06
CA LEU A 303 5.62 19.33 12.87
C LEU A 303 6.90 18.92 12.09
N LEU A 304 6.76 18.14 11.03
CA LEU A 304 7.89 17.59 10.26
C LEU A 304 8.47 18.58 9.24
N SER A 305 9.69 18.37 8.77
CA SER A 305 10.23 19.03 7.58
C SER A 305 9.35 18.72 6.36
N PRO A 306 9.28 19.62 5.36
CA PRO A 306 8.48 19.37 4.15
C PRO A 306 8.80 18.03 3.46
N GLU A 307 10.08 17.66 3.39
CA GLU A 307 10.54 16.42 2.77
C GLU A 307 10.07 15.19 3.55
N THR A 308 10.22 15.21 4.88
CA THR A 308 9.78 14.11 5.74
C THR A 308 8.26 14.02 5.79
N ALA A 309 7.57 15.15 5.83
CA ALA A 309 6.12 15.22 5.81
C ALA A 309 5.52 14.54 4.56
N LEU A 310 6.08 14.77 3.37
CA LEU A 310 5.62 14.08 2.15
C LEU A 310 5.76 12.57 2.24
N LYS A 311 6.92 12.10 2.70
CA LYS A 311 7.22 10.68 2.82
C LYS A 311 6.27 9.97 3.76
N VAL A 312 6.10 10.56 4.94
CA VAL A 312 5.29 10.03 6.04
C VAL A 312 3.79 10.15 5.74
N ALA A 313 3.36 11.18 5.03
CA ALA A 313 1.95 11.36 4.65
C ALA A 313 1.45 10.32 3.63
N TYR A 314 2.29 9.93 2.65
CA TYR A 314 1.85 8.94 1.66
C TYR A 314 2.97 8.18 0.91
N GLN A 315 4.11 8.81 0.59
CA GLN A 315 5.05 8.22 -0.39
C GLN A 315 5.68 6.91 0.08
N ASN A 316 5.88 6.76 1.39
CA ASN A 316 6.43 5.52 1.96
C ASN A 316 5.50 4.34 1.67
N TYR A 317 4.21 4.47 2.01
CA TYR A 317 3.24 3.40 1.76
C TYR A 317 2.94 3.23 0.27
N GLU A 318 2.72 4.32 -0.46
CA GLU A 318 2.49 4.28 -1.91
C GLU A 318 3.62 3.55 -2.63
N GLY A 319 4.88 3.84 -2.28
CA GLY A 319 6.02 3.16 -2.84
C GLY A 319 6.05 1.65 -2.55
N LEU A 320 5.55 1.18 -1.40
CA LEU A 320 5.45 -0.25 -1.12
C LEU A 320 4.41 -0.93 -2.02
N ILE A 321 3.30 -0.25 -2.32
CA ILE A 321 2.22 -0.78 -3.15
C ILE A 321 2.57 -0.75 -4.64
N GLU A 322 3.08 0.39 -5.14
CA GLU A 322 3.30 0.58 -6.58
C GLU A 322 4.44 -0.28 -7.15
N ARG A 323 5.30 -0.84 -6.28
CA ARG A 323 6.40 -1.75 -6.67
C ARG A 323 5.98 -3.21 -6.75
N GLN A 324 4.78 -3.58 -6.31
CA GLN A 324 4.33 -4.97 -6.34
C GLN A 324 4.07 -5.44 -7.77
N PRO A 325 4.67 -6.54 -8.25
CA PRO A 325 4.38 -7.06 -9.57
C PRO A 325 2.97 -7.65 -9.63
N PRO A 326 2.32 -7.65 -10.81
CA PRO A 326 1.07 -8.37 -10.99
C PRO A 326 1.30 -9.87 -10.78
N THR A 327 0.34 -10.53 -10.14
CA THR A 327 0.41 -11.96 -9.85
C THR A 327 0.16 -12.80 -11.10
N GLN A 328 0.50 -14.09 -11.03
CA GLN A 328 0.24 -15.00 -12.13
C GLN A 328 -1.28 -15.09 -12.40
N THR A 329 -2.09 -15.17 -11.34
CA THR A 329 -3.56 -15.20 -11.46
C THR A 329 -4.11 -13.93 -12.10
N GLN A 330 -3.59 -12.75 -11.72
CA GLN A 330 -3.99 -11.49 -12.33
C GLN A 330 -3.63 -11.45 -13.83
N ILE A 331 -2.41 -11.84 -14.19
CA ILE A 331 -1.96 -11.86 -15.59
C ILE A 331 -2.85 -12.78 -16.44
N GLU A 332 -3.12 -13.99 -15.98
CA GLU A 332 -4.00 -14.95 -16.67
C GLU A 332 -5.42 -14.43 -16.79
N THR A 333 -5.94 -13.80 -15.74
CA THR A 333 -7.29 -13.21 -15.71
C THR A 333 -7.40 -12.07 -16.72
N ILE A 334 -6.43 -11.15 -16.76
CA ILE A 334 -6.38 -10.04 -17.72
C ILE A 334 -6.35 -10.57 -19.15
N LYS A 335 -5.50 -11.57 -19.44
CA LYS A 335 -5.42 -12.18 -20.78
C LYS A 335 -6.77 -12.78 -21.20
N LYS A 336 -7.40 -13.54 -20.31
CA LYS A 336 -8.70 -14.18 -20.55
C LYS A 336 -9.81 -13.15 -20.78
N LEU A 337 -9.96 -12.16 -19.91
CA LEU A 337 -11.02 -11.15 -20.02
C LEU A 337 -10.79 -10.23 -21.22
N SER A 338 -9.54 -9.81 -21.47
CA SER A 338 -9.18 -9.00 -22.64
C SER A 338 -9.51 -9.72 -23.95
N ALA A 339 -9.21 -11.02 -24.06
CA ALA A 339 -9.56 -11.81 -25.24
C ALA A 339 -11.08 -11.91 -25.44
N LYS A 340 -11.85 -12.11 -24.35
CA LYS A 340 -13.33 -12.10 -24.40
C LYS A 340 -13.89 -10.75 -24.85
N ALA A 341 -13.30 -9.65 -24.39
CA ALA A 341 -13.67 -8.29 -24.77
C ALA A 341 -13.14 -7.88 -26.16
N GLY A 342 -12.41 -8.75 -26.87
CA GLY A 342 -11.79 -8.42 -28.17
C GLY A 342 -10.67 -7.37 -28.10
N LYS A 343 -10.09 -7.16 -26.91
CA LYS A 343 -9.03 -6.18 -26.65
C LYS A 343 -7.66 -6.86 -26.69
N PHE A 344 -6.89 -6.68 -27.76
CA PHE A 344 -5.56 -7.26 -27.90
C PHE A 344 -4.49 -6.16 -27.83
N LYS A 345 -3.94 -5.93 -26.64
CA LYS A 345 -2.92 -4.90 -26.39
C LYS A 345 -1.89 -5.35 -25.36
N THR A 346 -0.82 -4.58 -25.25
CA THR A 346 0.15 -4.69 -24.17
C THR A 346 -0.29 -3.84 -22.98
N TYR A 347 -0.26 -4.42 -21.80
CA TYR A 347 -0.46 -3.75 -20.53
C TYR A 347 0.87 -3.69 -19.77
N GLU A 348 1.20 -2.54 -19.21
CA GLU A 348 2.34 -2.34 -18.31
C GLU A 348 1.76 -1.98 -16.94
N LEU A 349 1.81 -2.92 -15.99
CA LEU A 349 1.00 -2.88 -14.77
C LEU A 349 1.80 -3.33 -13.55
N ASN A 350 1.55 -2.72 -12.40
CA ASN A 350 1.80 -3.32 -11.09
C ASN A 350 0.55 -4.08 -10.60
N LYS A 351 0.63 -4.66 -9.39
CA LYS A 351 -0.44 -5.44 -8.77
C LYS A 351 -1.74 -4.65 -8.61
N ARG A 352 -1.67 -3.40 -8.16
CA ARG A 352 -2.85 -2.53 -8.00
C ARG A 352 -3.51 -2.22 -9.35
N MET A 353 -2.72 -1.76 -10.32
CA MET A 353 -3.20 -1.45 -11.66
C MET A 353 -3.79 -2.69 -12.34
N ALA A 354 -3.24 -3.88 -12.08
CA ALA A 354 -3.81 -5.12 -12.57
C ALA A 354 -5.21 -5.40 -12.01
N ASN A 355 -5.46 -5.13 -10.72
CA ASN A 355 -6.82 -5.20 -10.17
C ASN A 355 -7.77 -4.23 -10.88
N GLU A 356 -7.38 -2.98 -11.05
CA GLU A 356 -8.21 -1.95 -11.71
C GLU A 356 -8.58 -2.37 -13.15
N VAL A 357 -7.60 -2.87 -13.90
CA VAL A 357 -7.83 -3.41 -15.26
C VAL A 357 -8.77 -4.61 -15.23
N ILE A 358 -8.66 -5.50 -14.24
CA ILE A 358 -9.58 -6.64 -14.10
C ILE A 358 -11.00 -6.13 -13.87
N PHE A 359 -11.21 -5.19 -12.95
CA PHE A 359 -12.54 -4.65 -12.64
C PHE A 359 -13.18 -3.98 -13.86
N GLU A 360 -12.39 -3.21 -14.63
CA GLU A 360 -12.85 -2.62 -15.89
C GLU A 360 -13.25 -3.68 -16.92
N LEU A 361 -12.42 -4.71 -17.09
CA LEU A 361 -12.65 -5.76 -18.08
C LEU A 361 -13.83 -6.67 -17.70
N GLU A 362 -14.07 -6.93 -16.42
CA GLU A 362 -15.25 -7.64 -15.93
C GLU A 362 -16.52 -6.88 -16.35
N GLY A 363 -16.57 -5.57 -16.09
CA GLY A 363 -17.69 -4.71 -16.48
C GLY A 363 -17.90 -4.57 -17.99
N ASP A 364 -16.88 -4.83 -18.81
CA ASP A 364 -17.00 -4.83 -20.27
C ASP A 364 -17.44 -6.18 -20.86
N VAL A 365 -17.17 -7.29 -20.17
CA VAL A 365 -17.61 -8.63 -20.59
C VAL A 365 -19.07 -8.89 -20.18
N GLU A 366 -19.56 -8.22 -19.15
CA GLU A 366 -20.95 -8.31 -18.68
C GLU A 366 -21.95 -7.48 -19.51
N LYS A 367 -21.47 -6.54 -20.33
CA LYS A 367 -22.27 -5.73 -21.26
C LYS A 367 -22.38 -6.41 -22.63
#